data_AF-F4WUD8-F1
#
_entry.id   AF-F4WUD8-F1
#
_cell.length_a   1.000
_cell.length_b   1.000
_cell.length_c   1.000
_cell.angle_alpha   90.00
_cell.angle_beta   90.00
_cell.angle_gamma   90.00
#
_symmetry.space_group_name_H-M   'P 1'
#
loop_
_entity.id
_entity.type
_entity.pdbx_description
1 polymer ?
#
loop_
_entity_poly.entity_id
_entity_poly.type
_entity_poly.pdbx_seq_one_letter_code
_entity_poly.pdbx_strand_id
1 'polypeptide(L)'
;MGRIHRIRPEYVIQKNWSLLHDNAPSHTSLIVRQCLARNRVSVLNHPPYSPDLAPCDFSLFPKLKLKLKGRFFNDIPTIQSASTQALEAIPQTELEHAFESLLNRCNKCIEEENILNNKTKKYAYLLFQL
;
A
#
# COMPACT_ATOMS: atom_id res chain seq x y z
N MET A 1 -22.11 -7.55 -12.64
CA MET A 1 -20.96 -8.23 -11.98
C MET A 1 -19.73 -7.35 -12.14
N GLY A 2 -19.05 -6.98 -11.05
CA GLY A 2 -17.91 -6.04 -11.10
C GLY A 2 -16.63 -6.66 -11.69
N ARG A 3 -15.73 -5.84 -12.27
CA ARG A 3 -14.49 -6.29 -12.94
C ARG A 3 -13.63 -7.20 -12.06
N ILE A 4 -13.56 -6.94 -10.76
CA ILE A 4 -12.81 -7.75 -9.78
C ILE A 4 -13.33 -9.20 -9.77
N HIS A 5 -14.66 -9.38 -9.77
CA HIS A 5 -15.29 -10.71 -9.75
C HIS A 5 -14.99 -11.52 -11.01
N ARG A 6 -14.75 -10.85 -12.13
CA ARG A 6 -14.43 -11.49 -13.41
C ARG A 6 -12.95 -11.87 -13.51
N ILE A 7 -12.05 -11.03 -13.01
CA ILE A 7 -10.59 -11.20 -13.19
C ILE A 7 -9.96 -12.04 -12.07
N ARG A 8 -10.57 -12.02 -10.86
CA ARG A 8 -10.08 -12.72 -9.66
C ARG A 8 -11.25 -13.37 -8.90
N PRO A 9 -11.92 -14.38 -9.48
CA PRO A 9 -13.05 -15.06 -8.84
C PRO A 9 -12.68 -15.69 -7.48
N GLU A 10 -11.43 -16.12 -7.29
CA GLU A 10 -10.90 -16.71 -6.06
C GLU A 10 -11.06 -15.79 -4.84
N TYR A 11 -10.89 -14.47 -5.02
CA TYR A 11 -11.02 -13.48 -3.97
C TYR A 11 -12.47 -13.22 -3.55
N VAL A 12 -13.43 -13.52 -4.43
CA VAL A 12 -14.87 -13.40 -4.12
C VAL A 12 -15.33 -14.55 -3.24
N ILE A 13 -14.81 -15.75 -3.49
CA ILE A 13 -15.22 -16.98 -2.80
C ILE A 13 -14.64 -17.02 -1.39
N GLN A 14 -13.36 -16.64 -1.24
CA GLN A 14 -12.66 -16.77 0.03
C GLN A 14 -12.95 -15.64 1.03
N LYS A 15 -13.42 -14.46 0.57
CA LYS A 15 -13.69 -13.25 1.39
C LYS A 15 -12.57 -12.81 2.35
N ASN A 16 -11.36 -13.35 2.22
CA ASN A 16 -10.25 -13.15 3.17
C ASN A 16 -9.21 -12.16 2.63
N TRP A 17 -9.65 -11.09 1.99
CA TRP A 17 -8.74 -10.07 1.46
C TRP A 17 -9.26 -8.68 1.79
N SER A 18 -8.32 -7.77 1.98
CA SER A 18 -8.60 -6.35 2.17
C SER A 18 -7.73 -5.53 1.23
N LEU A 19 -8.25 -4.38 0.81
CA LEU A 19 -7.57 -3.45 -0.07
C LEU A 19 -6.76 -2.45 0.77
N LEU A 20 -5.47 -2.34 0.48
CA LEU A 20 -4.61 -1.27 1.00
C LEU A 20 -4.32 -0.29 -0.14
N HIS A 21 -4.69 0.98 0.03
CA HIS A 21 -4.36 2.08 -0.86
C HIS A 21 -4.14 3.36 -0.06
N ASP A 22 -3.51 4.37 -0.67
CA ASP A 22 -3.25 5.67 -0.06
C ASP A 22 -4.52 6.55 0.00
N ASN A 23 -4.44 7.68 0.71
CA ASN A 23 -5.59 8.57 0.90
C ASN A 23 -5.75 9.63 -0.21
N ALA A 24 -5.18 9.40 -1.39
CA ALA A 24 -5.31 10.34 -2.50
C ALA A 24 -6.80 10.67 -2.78
N PRO A 25 -7.15 11.92 -3.13
CA PRO A 25 -8.56 12.34 -3.27
C PRO A 25 -9.38 11.49 -4.25
N SER A 26 -8.76 10.96 -5.30
CA SER A 26 -9.40 10.04 -6.24
C SER A 26 -9.84 8.73 -5.57
N HIS A 27 -9.02 8.19 -4.66
CA HIS A 27 -9.26 6.94 -3.94
C HIS A 27 -10.31 7.10 -2.83
N THR A 28 -10.37 8.28 -2.20
CA THR A 28 -11.32 8.58 -1.11
C THR A 28 -12.63 9.22 -1.56
N SER A 29 -12.77 9.46 -2.87
CA SER A 29 -13.97 10.04 -3.47
C SER A 29 -15.24 9.25 -3.15
N LEU A 30 -16.38 9.93 -3.08
CA LEU A 30 -17.68 9.31 -2.79
C LEU A 30 -18.00 8.18 -3.78
N ILE A 31 -17.70 8.40 -5.06
CA ILE A 31 -17.94 7.43 -6.14
C ILE A 31 -17.14 6.15 -5.89
N VAL A 32 -15.85 6.27 -5.55
CA VAL A 32 -14.99 5.11 -5.27
C VAL A 32 -15.45 4.39 -4.01
N ARG A 33 -15.74 5.11 -2.91
CA ARG A 33 -16.24 4.51 -1.67
C ARG A 33 -17.56 3.75 -1.88
N GLN A 34 -18.51 4.32 -2.63
CA GLN A 34 -19.75 3.64 -2.99
C GLN A 34 -19.51 2.40 -3.85
N CYS A 35 -18.57 2.47 -4.79
CA CYS A 35 -18.18 1.33 -5.62
C CYS A 35 -17.60 0.19 -4.76
N LEU A 36 -16.66 0.50 -3.85
CA LEU A 36 -16.04 -0.49 -2.96
C LEU A 36 -17.08 -1.14 -2.03
N ALA A 37 -17.97 -0.35 -1.44
CA ALA A 37 -19.07 -0.85 -0.62
C ALA A 37 -20.02 -1.77 -1.40
N ARG A 38 -20.42 -1.38 -2.62
CA ARG A 38 -21.28 -2.19 -3.51
C ARG A 38 -20.62 -3.53 -3.86
N ASN A 39 -19.30 -3.54 -4.03
CA ASN A 39 -18.53 -4.75 -4.32
C ASN A 39 -18.09 -5.50 -3.06
N ARG A 40 -18.49 -5.07 -1.85
CA ARG A 40 -18.14 -5.67 -0.55
C ARG A 40 -16.63 -5.80 -0.34
N VAL A 41 -15.87 -4.80 -0.79
CA VAL A 41 -14.42 -4.73 -0.60
C VAL A 41 -14.11 -4.06 0.74
N SER A 42 -13.45 -4.79 1.64
CA SER A 42 -12.90 -4.21 2.87
C SER A 42 -11.67 -3.36 2.54
N VAL A 43 -11.58 -2.16 3.09
CA VAL A 43 -10.45 -1.24 2.89
C VAL A 43 -9.72 -1.09 4.22
N LEU A 44 -8.40 -1.28 4.21
CA LEU A 44 -7.56 -1.04 5.37
C LEU A 44 -7.34 0.46 5.55
N ASN A 45 -7.37 0.91 6.80
CA ASN A 45 -7.04 2.29 7.13
C ASN A 45 -5.56 2.54 6.82
N HIS A 46 -5.30 3.53 5.97
CA HIS A 46 -3.95 4.00 5.68
C HIS A 46 -3.75 5.38 6.33
N PRO A 47 -2.68 5.61 7.10
CA PRO A 47 -2.42 6.91 7.69
C PRO A 47 -2.02 7.95 6.62
N PRO A 48 -2.35 9.24 6.80
CA PRO A 48 -1.89 10.31 5.89
C PRO A 48 -0.36 10.34 5.76
N TYR A 49 0.13 10.74 4.59
CA TYR A 49 1.56 11.00 4.32
C TYR A 49 2.50 9.85 4.71
N SER A 50 2.06 8.60 4.55
CA SER A 50 2.79 7.41 5.01
C SER A 50 3.21 6.49 3.85
N PRO A 51 4.05 6.98 2.90
CA PRO A 51 4.53 6.16 1.79
C PRO A 51 5.34 4.95 2.26
N ASP A 52 5.96 5.03 3.45
CA ASP A 52 6.63 3.89 4.08
C ASP A 52 5.68 2.72 4.40
N LEU A 53 4.37 2.97 4.49
CA LEU A 53 3.34 1.95 4.74
C LEU A 53 2.60 1.56 3.45
N ALA A 54 3.14 1.92 2.29
CA ALA A 54 2.62 1.54 0.98
C ALA A 54 3.62 0.61 0.27
N PRO A 55 3.36 -0.71 0.17
CA PRO A 55 4.27 -1.67 -0.48
C PRO A 55 4.61 -1.32 -1.93
N CYS A 56 3.68 -0.68 -2.64
CA CYS A 56 3.93 -0.19 -3.98
C CYS A 56 5.04 0.87 -4.02
N ASP A 57 5.07 1.79 -3.04
CA ASP A 57 6.00 2.90 -3.01
C ASP A 57 7.40 2.48 -2.57
N PHE A 58 7.51 1.68 -1.51
CA PHE A 58 8.83 1.29 -0.98
C PHE A 58 9.45 0.06 -1.64
N SER A 59 8.67 -0.80 -2.31
CA SER A 59 9.18 -2.07 -2.89
C SER A 59 8.94 -2.18 -4.39
N LEU A 60 7.68 -2.11 -4.85
CA LEU A 60 7.33 -2.42 -6.25
C LEU A 60 7.88 -1.39 -7.25
N PHE A 61 7.58 -0.11 -7.04
CA PHE A 61 7.98 0.96 -7.96
C PHE A 61 9.50 1.16 -8.06
N PRO A 62 10.30 1.07 -6.98
CA PRO A 62 11.75 1.08 -7.09
C PRO A 62 12.29 -0.02 -8.01
N LYS A 63 11.77 -1.25 -7.90
CA LYS A 63 12.18 -2.38 -8.74
C LYS A 63 11.82 -2.15 -10.20
N LEU A 64 10.60 -1.69 -10.47
CA LEU A 64 10.16 -1.35 -11.82
C LEU A 64 11.01 -0.21 -12.42
N LYS A 65 11.19 0.88 -11.67
CA LYS A 65 12.02 2.02 -12.09
C LYS A 65 13.45 1.60 -12.40
N LEU A 66 14.05 0.72 -11.60
CA LEU A 66 15.40 0.22 -11.83
C LEU A 66 15.51 -0.54 -13.15
N LYS A 67 14.52 -1.38 -13.48
CA LYS A 67 14.49 -2.14 -14.75
C LYS A 67 14.30 -1.26 -15.97
N LEU A 68 13.53 -0.17 -15.83
CA LEU A 68 13.24 0.77 -16.92
C LEU A 68 14.27 1.91 -17.02
N LYS A 69 15.13 2.09 -16.02
CA LYS A 69 16.10 3.19 -15.96
C LYS A 69 17.02 3.18 -17.17
N GLY A 70 17.20 4.35 -17.79
CA GLY A 70 18.09 4.55 -18.94
C GLY A 70 17.54 4.02 -20.27
N ARG A 71 16.31 3.51 -20.30
CA ARG A 71 15.63 3.10 -21.54
C ARG A 71 14.74 4.22 -22.04
N PHE A 72 14.74 4.44 -23.34
CA PHE A 72 13.80 5.33 -24.02
C PHE A 72 12.76 4.49 -24.76
N PHE A 73 11.51 4.91 -24.68
CA PHE A 73 10.39 4.25 -25.33
C PHE A 73 9.70 5.27 -26.24
N ASN A 74 9.48 4.91 -27.50
CA ASN A 74 8.93 5.81 -28.51
C ASN A 74 7.41 5.72 -28.62
N ASP A 75 6.80 4.71 -28.01
CA ASP A 75 5.37 4.44 -28.07
C ASP A 75 4.86 3.75 -26.79
N ILE A 76 3.55 3.86 -26.58
CA ILE A 76 2.84 3.31 -25.41
C ILE A 76 2.91 1.77 -25.38
N PRO A 77 2.66 1.03 -26.48
CA PRO A 77 2.74 -0.43 -26.46
C PRO A 77 4.10 -0.96 -25.99
N THR A 78 5.20 -0.32 -26.40
CA THR A 78 6.55 -0.76 -26.05
C THR A 78 6.83 -0.58 -24.56
N ILE A 79 6.47 0.57 -23.97
CA ILE A 79 6.65 0.78 -22.52
C ILE A 79 5.72 -0.13 -21.70
N GLN A 80 4.50 -0.40 -22.19
CA GLN A 80 3.58 -1.34 -21.54
C GLN A 80 4.16 -2.75 -21.52
N SER A 81 4.64 -3.25 -22.67
CA SER A 81 5.28 -4.56 -22.77
C SER A 81 6.50 -4.67 -21.86
N ALA A 82 7.39 -3.67 -21.88
CA ALA A 82 8.57 -3.65 -21.02
C ALA A 82 8.21 -3.60 -19.52
N SER A 83 7.18 -2.84 -19.15
CA SER A 83 6.70 -2.77 -17.77
C SER A 83 6.08 -4.09 -17.32
N THR A 84 5.26 -4.72 -18.16
CA THR A 84 4.67 -6.04 -17.88
C THR A 84 5.76 -7.09 -17.68
N GLN A 85 6.74 -7.18 -18.58
CA GLN A 85 7.87 -8.10 -18.44
C GLN A 85 8.66 -7.84 -17.15
N ALA A 86 8.88 -6.57 -16.79
CA ALA A 86 9.58 -6.23 -15.56
C ALA A 86 8.81 -6.64 -14.30
N LEU A 87 7.47 -6.55 -14.32
CA LEU A 87 6.60 -6.98 -13.22
C LEU A 87 6.51 -8.51 -13.13
N GLU A 88 6.36 -9.20 -14.25
CA GLU A 88 6.33 -10.67 -14.32
C GLU A 88 7.65 -11.31 -13.89
N ALA A 89 8.77 -10.60 -14.08
CA ALA A 89 10.09 -11.02 -13.64
C ALA A 89 10.32 -10.85 -12.11
N ILE A 90 9.38 -10.28 -11.36
CA ILE A 90 9.50 -10.17 -9.90
C ILE A 90 9.14 -11.52 -9.29
N PRO A 91 10.07 -12.21 -8.60
CA PRO A 91 9.77 -13.50 -8.01
C PRO A 91 8.78 -13.36 -6.85
N GLN A 92 8.00 -14.40 -6.60
CA GLN A 92 7.00 -14.41 -5.53
C GLN A 92 7.63 -14.13 -4.14
N THR A 93 8.83 -14.65 -3.88
CA THR A 93 9.58 -14.43 -2.63
C THR A 93 9.85 -12.95 -2.35
N GLU A 94 10.05 -12.14 -3.40
CA GLU A 94 10.25 -10.69 -3.27
C GLU A 94 8.96 -9.93 -2.95
N LEU A 95 7.80 -10.49 -3.34
CA LEU A 95 6.49 -9.97 -2.94
C LEU A 95 6.21 -10.33 -1.48
N GLU A 96 6.46 -11.57 -1.09
CA GLU A 96 6.33 -12.05 0.30
C GLU A 96 7.18 -11.19 1.26
N HIS A 97 8.46 -10.98 0.93
CA HIS A 97 9.34 -10.11 1.70
C HIS A 97 8.84 -8.65 1.77
N ALA A 98 8.18 -8.15 0.73
CA ALA A 98 7.57 -6.81 0.78
C ALA A 98 6.43 -6.73 1.81
N PHE A 99 5.62 -7.78 1.94
CA PHE A 99 4.56 -7.86 2.95
C PHE A 99 5.12 -8.04 4.36
N GLU A 100 6.16 -8.85 4.54
CA GLU A 100 6.88 -8.94 5.82
C GLU A 100 7.48 -7.59 6.23
N SER A 101 8.09 -6.88 5.27
CA SER A 101 8.63 -5.54 5.50
C SER A 101 7.52 -4.55 5.89
N LEU A 102 6.35 -4.62 5.25
CA LEU A 102 5.19 -3.81 5.64
C LEU A 102 4.80 -4.08 7.10
N LEU A 103 4.68 -5.34 7.51
CA LEU A 103 4.32 -5.70 8.88
C LEU A 103 5.35 -5.16 9.88
N ASN A 104 6.64 -5.34 9.58
CA ASN A 104 7.71 -4.82 10.42
C ASN A 104 7.68 -3.29 10.53
N ARG A 105 7.37 -2.58 9.43
CA ARG A 105 7.23 -1.12 9.43
C ARG A 105 6.01 -0.67 10.25
N CYS A 106 4.87 -1.36 10.12
CA CYS A 106 3.69 -1.11 10.96
C CYS A 106 4.03 -1.25 12.45
N ASN A 107 4.73 -2.31 12.85
CA ASN A 107 5.12 -2.53 14.24
C ASN A 107 6.03 -1.42 14.76
N LYS A 108 7.02 -1.00 13.95
CA LYS A 108 7.88 0.13 14.29
C LYS A 108 7.10 1.44 14.47
N CYS A 109 6.11 1.71 13.60
CA CYS A 109 5.25 2.89 13.76
C CYS A 109 4.47 2.85 15.10
N ILE A 110 3.95 1.69 15.50
CA ILE A 110 3.25 1.52 16.78
C ILE A 110 4.20 1.74 17.96
N GLU A 111 5.42 1.21 17.90
CA GLU A 111 6.44 1.39 18.94
C GLU A 111 6.81 2.87 19.11
N GLU A 112 7.07 3.58 18.01
CA GLU A 112 7.40 5.01 18.02
C GLU A 112 6.23 5.85 18.55
N GLU A 113 4.98 5.54 18.17
CA GLU A 113 3.80 6.21 18.70
C GLU A 113 3.66 6.02 20.23
N ASN A 114 3.90 4.80 20.72
CA ASN A 114 3.89 4.51 22.15
C ASN A 114 5.00 5.28 22.91
N ILE A 115 6.20 5.38 22.33
CA ILE A 115 7.30 6.17 22.91
C ILE A 115 6.92 7.65 22.97
N LEU A 116 6.37 8.20 21.90
CA LEU A 116 5.91 9.60 21.84
C LEU A 116 4.85 9.87 22.90
N ASN A 117 3.84 8.99 23.02
CA ASN A 117 2.77 9.10 24.00
C ASN A 117 3.27 8.99 25.45
N ASN A 118 4.27 8.16 25.71
CA ASN A 118 4.89 8.07 27.04
C ASN A 118 5.76 9.30 27.36
N LYS A 119 6.46 9.86 26.37
CA LYS A 119 7.20 11.12 26.53
C LYS A 119 6.25 12.28 26.79
N THR A 120 5.19 12.46 26.02
CA THR A 120 4.19 13.53 26.25
C THR A 120 3.49 13.39 27.60
N LYS A 121 3.15 12.18 28.04
CA LYS A 121 2.67 11.96 29.43
C LYS A 121 3.70 12.38 30.47
N LYS A 122 4.98 12.04 30.28
CA LYS A 122 6.07 12.45 31.19
C LYS A 122 6.20 13.97 31.27
N TYR A 123 6.17 14.67 30.12
CA TYR A 123 6.24 16.14 30.09
C TYR A 123 4.97 16.80 30.66
N ALA A 124 3.79 16.23 30.42
CA ALA A 124 2.55 16.68 31.06
C ALA A 124 2.63 16.55 32.59
N TYR A 125 3.11 15.42 33.11
CA TYR A 125 3.33 15.23 34.54
C TYR A 125 4.35 16.22 35.14
N LEU A 126 5.44 16.51 34.44
CA LEU A 126 6.43 17.50 34.87
C LEU A 126 5.88 18.94 34.89
N LEU A 127 4.98 19.29 33.97
CA LEU A 127 4.33 20.61 33.93
C LEU A 127 3.24 20.78 34.99
N PHE A 128 2.64 19.70 35.50
CA PHE A 128 1.67 19.74 36.60
C PHE A 128 2.34 19.73 38.00
N GLN A 129 3.66 19.60 38.08
CA GLN A 129 4.43 19.65 39.33
C GLN A 129 5.28 20.93 39.49
N LEU A 130 5.11 21.91 38.60
CA LEU A 130 5.59 23.28 38.75
C LEU A 130 4.41 24.21 39.04
#